data_AF-A0A178WD96-F1
#
_entry.id   AF-A0A178WD96-F1
#
_cell.length_a   1.000
_cell.length_b   1.000
_cell.length_c   1.000
_cell.angle_alpha   90.00
_cell.angle_beta   90.00
_cell.angle_gamma   90.00
#
_symmetry.space_group_name_H-M   'P 1'
#
loop_
_entity.id
_entity.type
_entity.pdbx_description
1 polymer ?
#
loop_
_entity_poly.entity_id
_entity_poly.type
_entity_poly.pdbx_seq_one_letter_code
_entity_poly.pdbx_strand_id
1 'polypeptide(L)'
;MLLDTTLSQGLPRFQQGNLENNKILYEKVQAMATKKSCTPAQLALAWVHHQGDDVCPIPGTSKIQNLNQNIGALSVKLTPEEMVELEAIAQPDFVKGERYDNNMVTYKDSETPPLSSWKAR
;
A
#
# COMPACT_ATOMS: atom_id res chain seq x y z
N MET A 1 13.45 -11.45 -22.46
CA MET A 1 13.03 -12.44 -21.45
C MET A 1 12.76 -11.66 -20.18
N LEU A 2 11.57 -11.08 -20.06
CA LEU A 2 11.17 -10.35 -18.84
C LEU A 2 10.87 -11.44 -17.80
N LEU A 3 11.68 -11.52 -16.77
CA LEU A 3 11.44 -12.41 -15.65
C LEU A 3 10.08 -12.06 -15.04
N ASP A 4 9.24 -13.07 -14.92
CA ASP A 4 7.86 -13.04 -14.44
C ASP A 4 7.81 -12.83 -12.92
N THR A 5 8.52 -11.81 -12.45
CA THR A 5 8.66 -11.42 -11.04
C THR A 5 7.83 -10.16 -10.81
N THR A 6 6.83 -10.23 -9.92
CA THR A 6 6.01 -9.07 -9.59
C THR A 6 6.89 -8.01 -8.93
N LEU A 7 6.63 -6.71 -9.18
CA LEU A 7 7.41 -5.61 -8.58
C LEU A 7 7.57 -5.73 -7.06
N SER A 8 6.57 -6.29 -6.38
CA SER A 8 6.59 -6.58 -4.94
C SER A 8 7.66 -7.57 -4.49
N GLN A 9 8.05 -8.55 -5.34
CA GLN A 9 9.05 -9.57 -4.99
C GLN A 9 10.47 -9.01 -4.87
N GLY A 10 10.76 -7.87 -5.51
CA GLY A 10 12.05 -7.19 -5.39
C GLY A 10 12.13 -6.19 -4.22
N LEU A 11 11.03 -5.91 -3.54
CA LEU A 11 10.99 -4.90 -2.48
C LEU A 11 11.58 -5.43 -1.16
N PRO A 12 12.44 -4.67 -0.46
CA PRO A 12 13.08 -5.12 0.77
C PRO A 12 12.09 -5.57 1.86
N ARG A 13 10.94 -4.90 1.99
CA ARG A 13 9.89 -5.23 2.98
C ARG A 13 9.21 -6.58 2.79
N PHE A 14 9.32 -7.16 1.59
CA PHE A 14 8.70 -8.44 1.23
C PHE A 14 9.74 -9.57 1.08
N GLN A 15 11.02 -9.30 1.35
CA GLN A 15 12.04 -10.34 1.41
C GLN A 15 11.83 -11.24 2.62
N GLN A 16 12.33 -12.48 2.52
CA GLN A 16 12.32 -13.43 3.62
C GLN A 16 13.00 -12.82 4.86
N GLY A 17 12.45 -13.09 6.05
CA GLY A 17 12.81 -12.45 7.31
C GLY A 17 12.04 -11.14 7.52
N ASN A 18 12.08 -10.20 6.56
CA ASN A 18 11.36 -8.93 6.68
C ASN A 18 9.84 -9.14 6.60
N LEU A 19 9.38 -9.99 5.68
CA LEU A 19 7.96 -10.30 5.52
C LEU A 19 7.38 -10.91 6.79
N GLU A 20 8.06 -11.88 7.41
CA GLU A 20 7.63 -12.54 8.63
C GLU A 20 7.55 -11.57 9.81
N ASN A 21 8.53 -10.66 9.95
CA ASN A 21 8.48 -9.61 10.96
C ASN A 21 7.32 -8.62 10.71
N ASN A 22 7.18 -8.16 9.46
CA ASN A 22 6.15 -7.19 9.07
C ASN A 22 4.73 -7.77 9.15
N LYS A 23 4.59 -9.09 9.03
CA LYS A 23 3.29 -9.78 9.16
C LYS A 23 2.63 -9.53 10.52
N ILE A 24 3.42 -9.35 11.59
CA ILE A 24 2.91 -9.04 12.92
C ILE A 24 2.12 -7.72 12.92
N LEU A 25 2.56 -6.73 12.14
CA LEU A 25 1.85 -5.46 11.98
C LEU A 25 0.51 -5.67 11.27
N TYR A 26 0.52 -6.47 10.20
CA TYR A 26 -0.69 -6.83 9.48
C TYR A 26 -1.69 -7.57 10.37
N GLU A 27 -1.24 -8.50 11.22
CA GLU A 27 -2.10 -9.25 12.15
C GLU A 27 -2.81 -8.32 13.16
N LYS A 28 -2.12 -7.29 13.65
CA LYS A 28 -2.72 -6.26 14.52
C LYS A 28 -3.80 -5.45 13.79
N VAL A 29 -3.51 -4.98 12.58
CA VAL A 29 -4.48 -4.28 11.73
C VAL A 29 -5.67 -5.18 11.42
N GLN A 30 -5.44 -6.46 11.13
CA GLN A 30 -6.50 -7.42 10.85
C GLN A 30 -7.39 -7.65 12.08
N ALA A 31 -6.81 -7.78 13.27
CA ALA A 31 -7.58 -7.94 14.50
C ALA A 31 -8.50 -6.72 14.76
N MET A 32 -8.01 -5.50 14.53
CA MET A 32 -8.82 -4.28 14.63
C MET A 32 -9.93 -4.26 13.57
N ALA A 33 -9.61 -4.59 12.32
CA ALA A 33 -10.58 -4.61 11.22
C ALA A 33 -11.72 -5.60 11.52
N THR A 34 -11.39 -6.79 12.05
CA THR A 34 -12.39 -7.78 12.50
C THR A 34 -13.29 -7.24 13.60
N LYS A 35 -12.75 -6.56 14.63
CA LYS A 35 -13.57 -5.94 15.69
C LYS A 35 -14.56 -4.89 15.14
N LYS A 36 -14.17 -4.19 14.06
CA LYS A 36 -14.98 -3.17 13.39
C LYS A 36 -15.85 -3.73 12.26
N SER A 37 -15.86 -5.04 12.04
CA SER A 37 -16.60 -5.69 10.96
C SER A 37 -16.30 -5.12 9.57
N CYS A 38 -15.03 -4.77 9.31
CA CYS A 38 -14.56 -4.29 8.01
C CYS A 38 -13.33 -5.09 7.55
N THR A 39 -12.92 -4.90 6.29
CA THR A 39 -11.68 -5.52 5.79
C THR A 39 -10.44 -4.72 6.22
N PRO A 40 -9.25 -5.34 6.29
CA PRO A 40 -8.00 -4.59 6.55
C PRO A 40 -7.76 -3.46 5.54
N ALA A 41 -8.16 -3.65 4.28
CA ALA A 41 -8.06 -2.62 3.25
C ALA A 41 -9.01 -1.44 3.52
N GLN A 42 -10.24 -1.72 3.96
CA GLN A 42 -11.19 -0.68 4.37
C GLN A 42 -10.69 0.09 5.58
N LEU A 43 -10.15 -0.59 6.58
CA LEU A 43 -9.58 0.04 7.77
C LEU A 43 -8.41 0.96 7.41
N ALA A 44 -7.49 0.49 6.56
CA ALA A 44 -6.35 1.29 6.10
C ALA A 44 -6.80 2.54 5.32
N LEU A 45 -7.78 2.40 4.42
CA LEU A 45 -8.30 3.53 3.66
C LEU A 45 -9.08 4.50 4.55
N ALA A 46 -9.84 4.00 5.51
CA ALA A 46 -10.52 4.82 6.51
C ALA A 46 -9.53 5.64 7.34
N TRP A 47 -8.41 5.03 7.77
CA TRP A 47 -7.36 5.74 8.48
C TRP A 47 -6.80 6.92 7.66
N VAL A 48 -6.56 6.72 6.35
CA VAL A 48 -6.12 7.81 5.46
C VAL A 48 -7.17 8.93 5.40
N HIS A 49 -8.45 8.59 5.25
CA HIS A 49 -9.52 9.59 5.26
C HIS A 49 -9.60 10.39 6.57
N HIS A 50 -9.21 9.81 7.71
CA HIS A 50 -9.25 10.49 9.01
C HIS A 50 -8.00 11.37 9.29
N GLN A 51 -7.04 11.45 8.36
CA GLN A 51 -5.84 12.29 8.53
C GLN A 51 -6.14 13.80 8.41
N GLY A 52 -7.27 14.19 7.82
CA GLY A 52 -7.68 15.59 7.70
C GLY A 52 -8.82 15.79 6.70
N ASP A 53 -9.56 16.88 6.85
CA ASP A 53 -10.67 17.24 5.95
C ASP A 53 -10.20 17.62 4.53
N ASP A 54 -8.90 17.89 4.38
CA ASP A 54 -8.20 18.19 3.13
C ASP A 54 -7.56 16.94 2.48
N VAL A 55 -7.80 15.75 3.03
CA VAL A 55 -7.23 14.49 2.53
C VAL A 55 -8.23 13.74 1.65
N CYS A 56 -7.90 13.63 0.36
CA CYS A 56 -8.69 12.88 -0.63
C CYS A 56 -7.86 11.73 -1.24
N PRO A 57 -7.91 10.51 -0.66
CA PRO A 57 -7.19 9.36 -1.21
C PRO A 57 -7.78 8.91 -2.55
N ILE A 58 -6.91 8.48 -3.46
CA ILE A 58 -7.25 8.04 -4.83
C ILE A 58 -6.94 6.55 -5.05
N PRO A 59 -7.64 5.63 -4.35
CA PRO A 59 -7.32 4.20 -4.44
C PRO A 59 -7.71 3.63 -5.82
N GLY A 60 -6.70 3.19 -6.57
CA GLY A 60 -6.89 2.54 -7.87
C GLY A 60 -7.35 1.09 -7.76
N THR A 61 -8.15 0.64 -8.74
CA THR A 61 -8.59 -0.76 -8.85
C THR A 61 -9.00 -1.10 -10.29
N SER A 62 -8.82 -2.35 -10.70
CA SER A 62 -9.35 -2.92 -11.96
C SER A 62 -10.60 -3.79 -11.75
N LYS A 63 -11.08 -3.95 -10.50
CA LYS A 63 -12.19 -4.84 -10.13
C LYS A 63 -13.30 -4.05 -9.42
N ILE A 64 -14.55 -4.25 -9.86
CA ILE A 64 -15.74 -3.61 -9.25
C ILE A 64 -15.91 -3.99 -7.78
N GLN A 65 -15.62 -5.25 -7.41
CA GLN A 65 -15.70 -5.68 -6.01
C GLN A 65 -14.78 -4.85 -5.10
N ASN A 66 -13.57 -4.54 -5.55
CA ASN A 66 -12.63 -3.71 -4.81
C ASN A 66 -13.08 -2.24 -4.79
N LEU A 67 -13.72 -1.73 -5.86
CA LEU A 67 -14.35 -0.41 -5.85
C LEU A 67 -15.41 -0.32 -4.74
N ASN A 68 -16.28 -1.32 -4.63
CA ASN A 68 -17.29 -1.39 -3.58
C ASN A 68 -16.64 -1.47 -2.18
N GLN A 69 -15.53 -2.19 -2.04
CA GLN A 69 -14.77 -2.22 -0.78
C GLN A 69 -14.21 -0.83 -0.45
N ASN A 70 -13.59 -0.14 -1.42
CA ASN A 70 -13.05 1.20 -1.24
C ASN A 70 -14.14 2.20 -0.80
N ILE A 71 -15.31 2.17 -1.45
CA ILE A 71 -16.46 2.99 -1.04
C ILE A 71 -16.89 2.66 0.40
N GLY A 72 -16.93 1.38 0.76
CA GLY A 72 -17.29 0.94 2.11
C GLY A 72 -16.36 1.46 3.22
N ALA A 73 -15.13 1.87 2.90
CA ALA A 73 -14.22 2.48 3.88
C ALA A 73 -14.77 3.79 4.46
N LEU A 74 -15.61 4.53 3.72
CA LEU A 74 -16.23 5.78 4.19
C LEU A 74 -17.18 5.59 5.38
N SER A 75 -17.71 4.37 5.53
CA SER A 75 -18.60 3.98 6.63
C SER A 75 -17.83 3.56 7.89
N VAL A 76 -16.51 3.32 7.80
CA VAL A 76 -15.69 2.95 8.95
C VAL A 76 -15.35 4.22 9.73
N LYS A 77 -15.85 4.31 10.96
CA LYS A 77 -15.55 5.43 11.88
C LYS A 77 -14.44 5.01 12.84
N LEU A 78 -13.39 5.81 12.93
CA LEU A 78 -12.28 5.60 13.87
C LEU A 78 -12.41 6.52 15.07
N THR A 79 -12.31 5.97 16.27
CA THR A 79 -12.23 6.80 17.49
C THR A 79 -10.83 7.40 17.64
N PRO A 80 -10.65 8.46 18.45
CA PRO A 80 -9.32 9.00 18.73
C PRO A 80 -8.34 7.95 19.26
N GLU A 81 -8.81 7.03 20.10
CA GLU A 81 -7.99 5.95 20.66
C GLU A 81 -7.55 4.95 19.58
N GLU A 82 -8.45 4.58 18.67
CA GLU A 82 -8.14 3.71 17.54
C GLU A 82 -7.16 4.36 16.56
N MET A 83 -7.25 5.68 16.36
CA MET A 83 -6.27 6.44 15.57
C MET A 83 -4.88 6.36 16.19
N VAL A 84 -4.77 6.59 17.51
CA VAL A 84 -3.50 6.46 18.25
C VAL A 84 -2.95 5.03 18.18
N GLU A 85 -3.81 4.01 18.29
CA GLU A 85 -3.40 2.61 18.16
C GLU A 85 -2.85 2.31 16.75
N LEU A 86 -3.54 2.78 15.71
CA LEU A 86 -3.09 2.61 14.31
C LEU A 86 -1.76 3.32 14.03
N GLU A 87 -1.57 4.53 14.56
CA GLU A 87 -0.30 5.26 14.46
C GLU A 87 0.84 4.52 15.17
N ALA A 88 0.58 3.95 16.36
CA ALA A 88 1.56 3.14 17.07
C ALA A 88 1.95 1.86 16.30
N ILE A 89 0.98 1.22 15.62
CA ILE A 89 1.25 0.05 14.76
C ILE A 89 2.10 0.46 13.54
N ALA A 90 1.84 1.63 12.97
CA ALA A 90 2.48 2.12 11.75
C ALA A 90 3.84 2.81 11.96
N GLN A 91 4.39 2.81 13.18
CA GLN A 91 5.67 3.46 13.45
C GLN A 91 6.80 2.88 12.57
N PRO A 92 7.63 3.72 11.93
CA PRO A 92 8.67 3.27 11.00
C PRO A 92 9.64 2.25 11.60
N ASP A 93 9.99 2.39 12.88
CA ASP A 93 10.94 1.52 13.58
C ASP A 93 10.50 0.05 13.66
N PHE A 94 9.19 -0.21 13.52
CA PHE A 94 8.64 -1.56 13.51
C PHE A 94 8.60 -2.21 12.12
N VAL A 95 8.79 -1.44 11.04
CA VAL A 95 8.79 -1.96 9.67
C VAL A 95 10.21 -2.37 9.29
N LYS A 96 10.41 -3.66 9.01
CA LYS A 96 11.70 -4.19 8.56
C LYS A 96 11.84 -4.10 7.04
N GLY A 97 13.00 -3.60 6.60
CA GLY A 97 13.34 -3.38 5.20
C GLY A 97 12.96 -1.99 4.70
N GLU A 98 13.83 -1.43 3.85
CA GLU A 98 13.59 -0.16 3.17
C GLU A 98 12.34 -0.20 2.29
N ARG A 99 11.71 0.97 2.09
CA ARG A 99 10.53 1.07 1.22
C ARG A 99 10.85 0.72 -0.23
N TYR A 100 12.05 1.08 -0.68
CA TYR A 100 12.53 0.87 -2.03
C TYR A 100 13.95 0.29 -1.99
N ASP A 101 14.29 -0.52 -2.99
CA ASP A 101 15.68 -0.91 -3.21
C ASP A 101 16.45 0.26 -3.84
N ASN A 102 17.76 0.34 -3.60
CA ASN A 102 18.65 1.36 -4.16
C ASN A 102 18.73 1.30 -5.69
N ASN A 103 18.41 0.15 -6.29
CA ASN A 103 18.40 -0.06 -7.74
C ASN A 103 17.01 0.14 -8.37
N MET A 104 16.08 0.84 -7.71
CA MET A 104 14.81 1.16 -8.34
C MET A 104 14.98 1.98 -9.62
N VAL A 105 14.20 1.63 -10.65
CA VAL A 105 14.17 2.35 -11.92
C VAL A 105 13.84 3.81 -11.66
N THR A 106 14.68 4.71 -12.16
CA THR A 106 14.49 6.15 -12.03
C THR A 106 14.36 6.80 -13.40
N TYR A 107 14.15 8.13 -13.42
CA TYR A 107 14.15 8.89 -14.67
C TYR A 107 15.45 8.76 -15.47
N LYS A 108 16.55 8.33 -14.82
CA LYS A 108 17.88 8.21 -15.45
C LYS A 108 17.92 7.25 -16.63
N ASP A 109 17.02 6.27 -16.66
CA ASP A 109 16.93 5.27 -17.73
C ASP A 109 15.67 5.47 -18.60
N SER A 110 14.97 6.59 -18.42
CA SER A 110 13.73 6.92 -19.15
C SER A 110 14.03 7.66 -20.46
N GLU A 111 14.80 7.03 -21.33
CA GLU A 111 15.13 7.57 -22.65
C GLU A 111 13.92 7.54 -23.59
N THR A 112 13.78 8.59 -24.40
CA THR A 112 12.75 8.64 -25.45
C THR A 112 13.32 8.03 -26.74
N PRO A 113 12.68 7.00 -27.33
CA PRO A 113 13.16 6.41 -28.56
C PRO A 113 13.33 7.48 -29.66
N PRO A 114 14.48 7.54 -30.35
CA PRO A 114 14.74 8.56 -31.34
C PRO A 114 13.74 8.45 -32.49
N LEU A 115 13.38 9.57 -33.13
CA LEU A 115 12.39 9.58 -34.22
C LEU A 115 12.71 8.56 -35.33
N SER A 116 13.99 8.28 -35.58
CA SER A 116 14.47 7.28 -36.54
C SER A 116 14.12 5.83 -36.18
N SER A 117 13.84 5.52 -34.91
CA SER A 117 13.44 4.17 -34.48
C SER A 117 11.93 3.93 -34.62
N TRP A 118 11.15 4.93 -35.01
CA TRP A 118 9.70 4.82 -35.15
C TRP A 118 9.38 4.20 -36.50
N LYS A 119 8.66 3.07 -36.51
CA LYS A 119 8.14 2.48 -37.74
C LYS A 119 6.75 3.06 -38.00
N ALA A 120 6.57 3.72 -39.15
CA ALA A 120 5.23 4.06 -39.63
C ALA A 120 4.43 2.76 -39.83
N ARG A 121 3.22 2.70 -39.26
CA ARG A 121 2.28 1.61 -39.49
C ARG A 121 1.62 1.73 -40.85
#